data_AF-A0A3B8UY42-F1
#
_entry.id   AF-A0A3B8UY42-F1
#
_cell.length_a   1.000
_cell.length_b   1.000
_cell.length_c   1.000
_cell.angle_alpha   90.00
_cell.angle_beta   90.00
_cell.angle_gamma   90.00
#
_symmetry.space_group_name_H-M   'P 1'
#
loop_
_entity.id
_entity.type
_entity.pdbx_description
1 polymer ?
#
loop_
_entity_poly.entity_id
_entity_poly.type
_entity_poly.pdbx_seq_one_letter_code
_entity_poly.pdbx_strand_id
1 'polypeptide(L)'
;MSRIRIRPFVAALIGGAAVICGDIGLDTITGSTDFSNTAAAQRGGRGGRGGMGMGGMREIRELLEPDFARRDVPLFAEQLQLDEGQRAIIESLIEDYADSFGEGSEMVQADLQDLGRAMMQSFMGGGGMGDMRERMRDRAQSVRDEIEEIQEANGQEMSQEERRDLWRERMQEAGQDMMQESVESGAMDEARGVMGEMLDILEEWVADRQRLKGEFVGNVEIQLSDDQLVLWPAFERFLVREKSLPRARLSGEGVNLFAVLDDAGLSDAAFDSVDAMLDEYEIQLHQALVNRDAYLLSSAPRLYKAMRDGDVDAATKVLKQQVQYREAVRNVNDNFRQQFADVITDENEKYMLNMAFLEEAYERIYRPTFGQRSFDAAREIEGLDTDVLEAVFTLEAAFLGELLAKNTSLVSALRKSEGDDQVSQGTRMVSMMSGDFSGGMPWGGGRRDRDEDDPYRDGMEDRERIDERYVEQLRALLTPEQQEALPTQGRGGRGGGGWGGGMSEEQRAEFMKRFDKDGDGELSDEERRSMIEEFRGGRGGGEGGRGGRGGEGGQGGRGGRGGEG
;
A
#
# COMPACT_ATOMS: atom_id res chain seq x y z
N MET A 1 -11.48 -36.85 -3.39
CA MET A 1 -10.95 -35.79 -4.25
C MET A 1 -9.44 -36.00 -4.39
N SER A 2 -8.92 -35.88 -5.60
CA SER A 2 -7.58 -36.34 -5.99
C SER A 2 -6.47 -35.55 -5.29
N ARG A 3 -5.51 -36.25 -4.68
CA ARG A 3 -4.32 -35.67 -4.05
C ARG A 3 -3.41 -35.03 -5.11
N ILE A 4 -3.45 -33.71 -5.28
CA ILE A 4 -2.38 -32.96 -5.95
C ILE A 4 -1.48 -32.42 -4.84
N ARG A 5 -0.40 -33.15 -4.57
CA ARG A 5 0.69 -32.69 -3.71
C ARG A 5 1.43 -31.57 -4.44
N ILE A 6 1.39 -30.35 -3.91
CA ILE A 6 2.47 -29.39 -4.13
C ILE A 6 3.61 -29.86 -3.22
N ARG A 7 4.69 -30.38 -3.81
CA ARG A 7 5.90 -30.77 -3.07
C ARG A 7 6.85 -29.57 -3.01
N PRO A 8 7.41 -29.22 -1.84
CA PRO A 8 8.51 -28.26 -1.77
C PRO A 8 9.80 -28.93 -2.23
N PHE A 9 10.55 -28.30 -3.15
CA PHE A 9 11.85 -28.78 -3.59
C PHE A 9 12.93 -28.26 -2.64
N VAL A 10 13.50 -29.17 -1.85
CA VAL A 10 14.64 -28.92 -0.96
C VAL A 10 15.87 -28.56 -1.79
N ALA A 11 16.43 -27.37 -1.58
CA ALA A 11 17.72 -26.97 -2.12
C ALA A 11 18.85 -27.63 -1.32
N ALA A 12 19.50 -28.65 -1.89
CA ALA A 12 20.72 -29.23 -1.35
C ALA A 12 21.92 -28.88 -2.24
N LEU A 13 22.83 -28.07 -1.68
CA LEU A 13 24.19 -27.80 -2.15
C LEU A 13 25.02 -29.08 -2.22
N ILE A 14 25.53 -29.46 -3.41
CA ILE A 14 26.79 -30.21 -3.55
C ILE A 14 27.53 -29.70 -4.80
N GLY A 15 28.68 -29.07 -4.57
CA GLY A 15 29.67 -28.79 -5.61
C GLY A 15 30.50 -30.04 -5.93
N GLY A 16 30.92 -30.18 -7.20
CA GLY A 16 31.93 -31.17 -7.60
C GLY A 16 31.77 -31.72 -9.02
N ALA A 17 32.44 -31.05 -9.96
CA ALA A 17 32.97 -31.51 -11.27
C ALA A 17 32.52 -32.87 -11.87
N ALA A 18 32.01 -32.84 -13.12
CA ALA A 18 32.62 -33.53 -14.27
C ALA A 18 31.87 -33.22 -15.60
N VAL A 19 32.68 -33.07 -16.65
CA VAL A 19 32.36 -32.71 -18.04
C VAL A 19 31.93 -33.95 -18.84
N ILE A 20 31.08 -33.79 -19.87
CA ILE A 20 31.22 -34.29 -21.28
C ILE A 20 29.85 -34.55 -21.96
N CYS A 21 29.58 -33.70 -22.96
CA CYS A 21 28.93 -33.90 -24.28
C CYS A 21 27.51 -34.46 -24.46
N GLY A 22 26.72 -33.73 -25.28
CA GLY A 22 25.97 -34.33 -26.39
C GLY A 22 24.56 -33.79 -26.60
N ASP A 23 24.41 -32.90 -27.59
CA ASP A 23 23.15 -32.34 -28.09
C ASP A 23 22.07 -33.38 -28.41
N ILE A 24 20.85 -33.18 -27.87
CA ILE A 24 19.58 -33.37 -28.60
C ILE A 24 18.62 -32.28 -28.13
N GLY A 25 18.29 -31.36 -29.03
CA GLY A 25 17.22 -30.40 -28.84
C GLY A 25 15.85 -31.07 -28.88
N LEU A 26 15.00 -30.70 -27.93
CA LEU A 26 13.56 -30.74 -28.07
C LEU A 26 12.97 -29.69 -27.13
N ASP A 27 12.42 -28.64 -27.75
CA ASP A 27 11.43 -27.76 -27.18
C ASP A 27 10.31 -28.58 -26.55
N THR A 28 10.05 -28.38 -25.26
CA THR A 28 8.70 -28.43 -24.68
C THR A 28 8.72 -27.76 -23.31
N ILE A 29 8.17 -26.54 -23.26
CA ILE A 29 7.25 -26.06 -22.22
C ILE A 29 7.76 -26.26 -20.77
N THR A 30 8.67 -25.40 -20.34
CA THR A 30 8.86 -25.05 -18.92
C THR A 30 8.61 -23.56 -18.78
N GLY A 31 7.34 -23.21 -18.58
CA GLY A 31 6.86 -21.85 -18.41
C GLY A 31 5.45 -21.88 -17.84
N SER A 32 5.26 -22.59 -16.72
CA SER A 32 4.01 -22.60 -15.96
C SER A 32 4.35 -22.54 -14.47
N THR A 33 4.83 -21.38 -14.03
CA THR A 33 4.93 -21.00 -12.62
C THR A 33 4.75 -19.49 -12.56
N ASP A 34 3.50 -19.02 -12.55
CA ASP A 34 3.18 -17.61 -12.25
C ASP A 34 1.84 -17.43 -11.51
N PHE A 35 1.24 -18.51 -10.99
CA PHE A 35 -0.05 -18.43 -10.27
C PHE A 35 -0.06 -19.14 -8.91
N SER A 36 1.11 -19.20 -8.26
CA SER A 36 1.22 -19.29 -6.80
C SER A 36 2.29 -18.29 -6.39
N ASN A 37 1.85 -17.05 -6.23
CA ASN A 37 2.71 -16.02 -5.67
C ASN A 37 2.77 -16.26 -4.16
N THR A 38 3.87 -16.87 -3.72
CA THR A 38 4.40 -16.84 -2.34
C THR A 38 4.05 -15.51 -1.64
N ALA A 39 3.87 -15.48 -0.32
CA ALA A 39 3.61 -14.19 0.36
C ALA A 39 4.74 -13.19 0.09
N ALA A 40 5.95 -13.69 -0.17
CA ALA A 40 7.08 -12.92 -0.69
C ALA A 40 6.86 -12.25 -2.08
N ALA A 41 6.12 -12.86 -3.00
CA ALA A 41 5.75 -12.25 -4.29
C ALA A 41 4.58 -11.27 -4.17
N GLN A 42 3.71 -11.43 -3.15
CA GLN A 42 2.71 -10.43 -2.77
C GLN A 42 3.33 -9.19 -2.08
N ARG A 43 4.57 -9.28 -1.55
CA ARG A 43 5.34 -8.13 -1.00
C ARG A 43 5.56 -6.98 -2.00
N GLY A 44 5.35 -7.19 -3.30
CA GLY A 44 5.45 -6.15 -4.32
C GLY A 44 4.33 -5.11 -4.28
N GLY A 45 3.24 -5.36 -3.53
CA GLY A 45 2.08 -4.48 -3.48
C GLY A 45 1.68 -4.08 -2.07
N ARG A 46 1.89 -2.81 -1.73
CA ARG A 46 1.32 -2.08 -0.57
C ARG A 46 1.87 -2.43 0.81
N GLY A 47 2.93 -1.69 1.19
CA GLY A 47 3.22 -1.34 2.57
C GLY A 47 3.63 0.12 2.67
N GLY A 48 2.89 0.94 3.42
CA GLY A 48 3.45 2.14 4.05
C GLY A 48 3.70 3.39 3.19
N ARG A 49 2.62 4.03 2.73
CA ARG A 49 2.51 5.49 2.80
C ARG A 49 1.02 5.82 2.91
N GLY A 50 0.60 6.40 4.03
CA GLY A 50 -0.71 7.03 4.14
C GLY A 50 -0.82 8.06 3.02
N GLY A 51 -1.45 7.66 1.92
CA GLY A 51 -1.76 8.53 0.81
C GLY A 51 -2.83 9.48 1.31
N MET A 52 -2.42 10.68 1.70
CA MET A 52 -3.27 11.84 1.95
C MET A 52 -4.45 11.82 0.95
N GLY A 53 -5.69 11.74 1.45
CA GLY A 53 -6.90 11.94 0.65
C GLY A 53 -7.20 10.96 -0.49
N MET A 54 -6.41 9.90 -0.72
CA MET A 54 -6.52 9.03 -1.91
C MET A 54 -7.40 7.78 -1.75
N GLY A 55 -8.12 7.65 -0.63
CA GLY A 55 -9.00 6.49 -0.35
C GLY A 55 -10.09 6.32 -1.43
N GLY A 56 -10.82 7.39 -1.74
CA GLY A 56 -11.87 7.37 -2.77
C GLY A 56 -11.32 7.12 -4.18
N MET A 57 -10.13 7.62 -4.51
CA MET A 57 -9.49 7.37 -5.81
C MET A 57 -9.07 5.90 -5.99
N ARG A 58 -8.69 5.23 -4.89
CA ARG A 58 -8.41 3.78 -4.93
C ARG A 58 -9.68 2.97 -5.15
N GLU A 59 -10.80 3.36 -4.53
CA GLU A 59 -12.10 2.70 -4.71
C GLU A 59 -12.63 2.85 -6.12
N ILE A 60 -12.54 4.07 -6.69
CA ILE A 60 -12.89 4.31 -8.09
C ILE A 60 -12.02 3.48 -9.03
N ARG A 61 -10.71 3.42 -8.79
CA ARG A 61 -9.82 2.55 -9.58
C ARG A 61 -10.24 1.09 -9.49
N GLU A 62 -10.53 0.58 -8.30
CA GLU A 62 -10.95 -0.82 -8.10
C GLU A 62 -12.32 -1.12 -8.78
N LEU A 63 -13.21 -0.12 -8.88
CA LEU A 63 -14.48 -0.24 -9.64
C LEU A 63 -14.25 -0.33 -11.16
N LEU A 64 -13.19 0.31 -11.66
CA LEU A 64 -12.81 0.35 -13.07
C LEU A 64 -11.91 -0.82 -13.49
N GLU A 65 -11.56 -1.70 -12.55
CA GLU A 65 -10.82 -2.94 -12.82
C GLU A 65 -11.77 -4.10 -13.14
N PRO A 66 -11.51 -4.87 -14.22
CA PRO A 66 -12.34 -6.01 -14.60
C PRO A 66 -12.23 -7.15 -13.59
N ASP A 67 -13.32 -7.90 -13.42
CA ASP A 67 -13.34 -9.08 -12.54
C ASP A 67 -12.58 -10.26 -13.17
N PHE A 68 -12.60 -10.37 -14.50
CA PHE A 68 -11.96 -11.42 -15.28
C PHE A 68 -11.05 -10.82 -16.35
N ALA A 69 -9.92 -11.47 -16.64
CA ALA A 69 -8.99 -11.04 -17.67
C ALA A 69 -8.48 -12.25 -18.46
N ARG A 70 -7.94 -12.02 -19.67
CA ARG A 70 -7.37 -13.07 -20.53
C ARG A 70 -6.33 -13.95 -19.81
N ARG A 71 -5.56 -13.36 -18.89
CA ARG A 71 -4.59 -14.08 -18.05
C ARG A 71 -5.22 -15.14 -17.15
N ASP A 72 -6.52 -15.08 -16.92
CA ASP A 72 -7.26 -16.03 -16.08
C ASP A 72 -7.70 -17.27 -16.88
N VAL A 73 -7.68 -17.26 -18.23
CA VAL A 73 -8.09 -18.40 -19.08
C VAL A 73 -7.42 -19.72 -18.69
N PRO A 74 -6.09 -19.79 -18.44
CA PRO A 74 -5.45 -21.03 -18.00
C PRO A 74 -6.02 -21.56 -16.67
N LEU A 75 -6.41 -20.68 -15.76
CA LEU A 75 -7.01 -21.07 -14.47
C LEU A 75 -8.42 -21.65 -14.68
N PHE A 76 -9.24 -21.04 -15.55
CA PHE A 76 -10.53 -21.63 -15.94
C PHE A 76 -10.34 -23.02 -16.56
N ALA A 77 -9.40 -23.15 -17.49
CA ALA A 77 -9.12 -24.42 -18.17
C ALA A 77 -8.69 -25.54 -17.20
N GLU A 78 -7.78 -25.22 -16.28
CA GLU A 78 -7.27 -26.19 -15.31
C GLU A 78 -8.33 -26.56 -14.26
N GLN A 79 -8.95 -25.57 -13.62
CA GLN A 79 -9.83 -25.80 -12.46
C GLN A 79 -11.19 -26.38 -12.87
N LEU A 80 -11.69 -26.02 -14.06
CA LEU A 80 -12.95 -26.55 -14.59
C LEU A 80 -12.74 -27.75 -15.53
N GLN A 81 -11.49 -28.19 -15.71
CA GLN A 81 -11.12 -29.33 -16.57
C GLN A 81 -11.71 -29.18 -17.99
N LEU A 82 -11.49 -28.01 -18.60
CA LEU A 82 -12.03 -27.71 -19.92
C LEU A 82 -11.28 -28.50 -21.00
N ASP A 83 -12.02 -29.02 -21.99
CA ASP A 83 -11.40 -29.51 -23.21
C ASP A 83 -10.92 -28.36 -24.11
N GLU A 84 -10.17 -28.67 -25.17
CA GLU A 84 -9.60 -27.65 -26.07
C GLU A 84 -10.68 -26.81 -26.78
N GLY A 85 -11.84 -27.39 -27.07
CA GLY A 85 -12.97 -26.69 -27.66
C GLY A 85 -13.62 -25.74 -26.67
N GLN A 86 -13.92 -26.21 -25.46
CA GLN A 86 -14.44 -25.38 -24.37
C GLN A 86 -13.47 -24.25 -24.02
N ARG A 87 -12.17 -24.55 -23.93
CA ARG A 87 -11.13 -23.55 -23.68
C ARG A 87 -11.16 -22.42 -24.71
N ALA A 88 -11.24 -22.75 -26.00
CA ALA A 88 -11.32 -21.74 -27.06
C ALA A 88 -12.59 -20.88 -26.94
N ILE A 89 -13.72 -21.49 -26.54
CA ILE A 89 -14.96 -20.75 -26.30
C ILE A 89 -14.82 -19.82 -25.09
N ILE A 90 -14.27 -20.29 -23.97
CA ILE A 90 -14.05 -19.46 -22.78
C ILE A 90 -13.07 -18.32 -23.07
N GLU A 91 -12.03 -18.55 -23.88
CA GLU A 91 -11.12 -17.49 -24.32
C GLU A 91 -11.87 -16.41 -25.10
N SER A 92 -12.73 -16.80 -26.06
CA SER A 92 -13.59 -15.85 -26.78
C SER A 92 -14.55 -15.09 -25.85
N LEU A 93 -15.18 -15.78 -24.89
CA LEU A 93 -16.08 -15.13 -23.93
C LEU A 93 -15.35 -14.13 -23.03
N ILE A 94 -14.11 -14.44 -22.63
CA ILE A 94 -13.27 -13.51 -21.85
C ILE A 94 -12.83 -12.33 -22.71
N GLU A 95 -12.50 -12.54 -23.98
CA GLU A 95 -12.21 -11.44 -24.92
C GLU A 95 -13.43 -10.52 -25.09
N ASP A 96 -14.61 -11.08 -25.36
CA ASP A 96 -15.85 -10.31 -25.51
C ASP A 96 -16.21 -9.51 -24.23
N TYR A 97 -16.03 -10.14 -23.06
CA TYR A 97 -16.21 -9.47 -21.77
C TYR A 97 -15.19 -8.35 -21.57
N ALA A 98 -13.91 -8.61 -21.85
CA ALA A 98 -12.84 -7.64 -21.66
C ALA A 98 -13.01 -6.44 -22.59
N ASP A 99 -13.46 -6.64 -23.83
CA ASP A 99 -13.74 -5.57 -24.78
C ASP A 99 -14.93 -4.74 -24.32
N SER A 100 -16.05 -5.38 -23.96
CA SER A 100 -17.27 -4.68 -23.48
C SER A 100 -17.02 -3.91 -22.19
N PHE A 101 -16.28 -4.51 -21.25
CA PHE A 101 -15.89 -3.87 -20.00
C PHE A 101 -14.89 -2.74 -20.25
N GLY A 102 -13.93 -2.96 -21.15
CA GLY A 102 -12.91 -1.99 -21.52
C GLY A 102 -13.53 -0.73 -22.10
N GLU A 103 -14.44 -0.87 -23.08
CA GLU A 103 -15.16 0.26 -23.69
C GLU A 103 -15.90 1.08 -22.63
N GLY A 104 -16.70 0.43 -21.77
CA GLY A 104 -17.43 1.13 -20.71
C GLY A 104 -16.52 1.78 -19.66
N SER A 105 -15.45 1.10 -19.24
CA SER A 105 -14.49 1.63 -18.27
C SER A 105 -13.70 2.80 -18.83
N GLU A 106 -13.30 2.76 -20.11
CA GLU A 106 -12.60 3.84 -20.79
C GLU A 106 -13.48 5.08 -20.95
N MET A 107 -14.77 4.91 -21.28
CA MET A 107 -15.74 6.02 -21.30
C MET A 107 -15.86 6.68 -19.92
N VAL A 108 -16.10 5.89 -18.87
CA VAL A 108 -16.18 6.41 -17.50
C VAL A 108 -14.88 7.09 -17.10
N GLN A 109 -13.72 6.53 -17.42
CA GLN A 109 -12.42 7.15 -17.14
C GLN A 109 -12.25 8.48 -17.87
N ALA A 110 -12.67 8.59 -19.13
CA ALA A 110 -12.62 9.82 -19.90
C ALA A 110 -13.53 10.88 -19.29
N ASP A 111 -14.77 10.53 -18.95
CA ASP A 111 -15.72 11.47 -18.34
C ASP A 111 -15.23 11.94 -16.96
N LEU A 112 -14.73 11.03 -16.13
CA LEU A 112 -14.13 11.38 -14.83
C LEU A 112 -12.89 12.26 -14.98
N GLN A 113 -12.07 12.04 -16.00
CA GLN A 113 -10.92 12.91 -16.30
C GLN A 113 -11.37 14.30 -16.76
N ASP A 114 -12.42 14.39 -17.56
CA ASP A 114 -12.98 15.65 -18.06
C ASP A 114 -13.62 16.46 -16.94
N LEU A 115 -14.45 15.82 -16.12
CA LEU A 115 -15.03 16.41 -14.91
C LEU A 115 -13.93 16.79 -13.91
N GLY A 116 -12.93 15.94 -13.71
CA GLY A 116 -11.77 16.24 -12.88
C GLY A 116 -10.98 17.45 -13.38
N ARG A 117 -10.82 17.61 -14.70
CA ARG A 117 -10.20 18.80 -15.31
C ARG A 117 -11.07 20.03 -15.12
N ALA A 118 -12.38 19.94 -15.31
CA ALA A 118 -13.32 21.03 -15.10
C ALA A 118 -13.31 21.49 -13.63
N MET A 119 -13.34 20.56 -12.68
CA MET A 119 -13.22 20.84 -11.25
C MET A 119 -11.88 21.49 -10.92
N MET A 120 -10.77 20.96 -11.44
CA MET A 120 -9.44 21.56 -11.24
C MET A 120 -9.34 22.95 -11.87
N GLN A 121 -10.01 23.21 -12.99
CA GLN A 121 -10.05 24.53 -13.62
C GLN A 121 -10.94 25.52 -12.86
N SER A 122 -12.09 25.09 -12.33
CA SER A 122 -12.91 25.93 -11.46
C SER A 122 -12.15 26.24 -10.16
N PHE A 123 -11.52 25.24 -9.56
CA PHE A 123 -10.76 25.41 -8.31
C PHE A 123 -9.44 26.16 -8.50
N MET A 124 -8.64 25.88 -9.55
CA MET A 124 -7.31 26.48 -9.77
C MET A 124 -7.24 27.56 -10.86
N GLY A 125 -8.28 27.76 -11.67
CA GLY A 125 -8.26 28.64 -12.85
C GLY A 125 -9.23 29.81 -12.79
N GLY A 126 -10.25 29.77 -11.93
CA GLY A 126 -11.31 30.79 -11.89
C GLY A 126 -11.78 31.12 -10.48
N GLY A 127 -11.20 32.17 -9.88
CA GLY A 127 -11.96 33.02 -8.94
C GLY A 127 -11.74 32.85 -7.43
N GLY A 128 -10.99 31.87 -6.95
CA GLY A 128 -10.67 31.77 -5.50
C GLY A 128 -9.29 31.21 -5.18
N MET A 129 -8.85 30.16 -5.89
CA MET A 129 -7.64 29.42 -5.57
C MET A 129 -6.52 29.44 -6.63
N GLY A 130 -6.72 30.10 -7.78
CA GLY A 130 -5.68 30.21 -8.81
C GLY A 130 -4.44 30.98 -8.35
N ASP A 131 -4.65 31.98 -7.50
CA ASP A 131 -3.58 32.70 -6.81
C ASP A 131 -3.29 32.08 -5.43
N MET A 132 -3.90 30.95 -5.04
CA MET A 132 -3.76 30.39 -3.68
C MET A 132 -2.31 30.12 -3.33
N ARG A 133 -1.52 29.64 -4.30
CA ARG A 133 -0.10 29.36 -4.06
C ARG A 133 0.68 30.64 -3.81
N GLU A 134 0.29 31.75 -4.43
CA GLU A 134 0.88 33.07 -4.23
C GLU A 134 0.36 33.68 -2.92
N ARG A 135 -0.96 33.71 -2.69
CA ARG A 135 -1.59 34.15 -1.44
C ARG A 135 -1.10 33.38 -0.21
N MET A 136 -0.93 32.05 -0.30
CA MET A 136 -0.36 31.24 0.77
C MET A 136 1.13 31.52 0.97
N ARG A 137 1.88 31.86 -0.09
CA ARG A 137 3.28 32.30 0.03
C ARG A 137 3.36 33.67 0.69
N ASP A 138 2.52 34.61 0.27
CA ASP A 138 2.45 35.96 0.83
C ASP A 138 2.00 35.92 2.28
N ARG A 139 1.01 35.08 2.60
CA ARG A 139 0.60 34.83 3.98
C ARG A 139 1.71 34.18 4.79
N ALA A 140 2.36 33.15 4.25
CA ALA A 140 3.50 32.50 4.90
C ALA A 140 4.64 33.50 5.16
N GLN A 141 4.92 34.44 4.25
CA GLN A 141 5.88 35.52 4.47
C GLN A 141 5.38 36.48 5.55
N SER A 142 4.13 36.95 5.47
CA SER A 142 3.50 37.79 6.49
C SER A 142 3.57 37.19 7.90
N VAL A 143 3.41 35.87 8.04
CA VAL A 143 3.52 35.19 9.33
C VAL A 143 4.97 35.10 9.80
N ARG A 144 5.96 34.98 8.90
CA ARG A 144 7.38 35.08 9.28
C ARG A 144 7.71 36.48 9.76
N ASP A 145 7.27 37.49 9.02
CA ASP A 145 7.50 38.90 9.35
C ASP A 145 6.84 39.24 10.70
N GLU A 146 5.63 38.73 10.96
CA GLU A 146 4.96 38.87 12.26
C GLU A 146 5.74 38.18 13.40
N ILE A 147 6.28 36.98 13.16
CA ILE A 147 7.13 36.27 14.13
C ILE A 147 8.42 37.05 14.42
N GLU A 148 9.01 37.70 13.41
CA GLU A 148 10.21 38.54 13.56
C GLU A 148 9.87 39.83 14.33
N GLU A 149 8.78 40.51 14.00
CA GLU A 149 8.33 41.72 14.69
C GLU A 149 8.00 41.48 16.17
N ILE A 150 7.34 40.36 16.49
CA ILE A 150 7.06 39.96 17.89
C ILE A 150 8.36 39.75 18.67
N GLN A 151 9.39 39.17 18.06
CA GLN A 151 10.69 38.95 18.69
C GLN A 151 11.46 40.26 18.90
N GLU A 152 11.44 41.15 17.91
CA GLU A 152 12.05 42.47 18.00
C GLU A 152 11.37 43.34 19.08
N ALA A 153 10.04 43.31 19.17
CA ALA A 153 9.26 44.08 20.14
C ALA A 153 9.43 43.59 21.59
N ASN A 154 9.49 42.26 21.79
CA ASN A 154 9.62 41.67 23.12
C ASN A 154 11.09 41.53 23.58
N GLY A 155 12.05 41.75 22.69
CA GLY A 155 13.49 41.63 22.99
C GLY A 155 13.94 40.22 23.39
N GLN A 156 13.14 39.21 23.07
CA GLN A 156 13.39 37.80 23.37
C GLN A 156 13.06 36.94 22.16
N GLU A 157 13.92 35.97 21.84
CA GLU A 157 13.62 34.97 20.81
C GLU A 157 12.48 34.06 21.29
N MET A 158 11.42 33.96 20.48
CA MET A 158 10.36 32.98 20.68
C MET A 158 10.93 31.56 20.60
N SER A 159 10.42 30.66 21.44
CA SER A 159 10.78 29.25 21.38
C SER A 159 10.32 28.61 20.06
N GLN A 160 10.94 27.49 19.67
CA GLN A 160 10.51 26.75 18.47
C GLN A 160 9.06 26.26 18.54
N GLU A 161 8.55 26.02 19.75
CA GLU A 161 7.17 25.57 19.99
C GLU A 161 6.19 26.71 19.77
N GLU A 162 6.41 27.87 20.41
CA GLU A 162 5.58 29.07 20.22
C GLU A 162 5.57 29.55 18.77
N ARG A 163 6.72 29.53 18.09
CA ARG A 163 6.79 29.86 16.65
C ARG A 163 5.97 28.90 15.81
N ARG A 164 6.01 27.59 16.12
CA ARG A 164 5.25 26.58 15.38
C ARG A 164 3.75 26.70 15.62
N ASP A 165 3.33 27.08 16.82
CA ASP A 165 1.91 27.19 17.15
C ASP A 165 1.31 28.47 16.58
N LEU A 166 2.00 29.61 16.69
CA LEU A 166 1.57 30.84 16.02
C LEU A 166 1.54 30.67 14.49
N TRP A 167 2.56 30.02 13.92
CA TRP A 167 2.55 29.67 12.50
C TRP A 167 1.34 28.83 12.12
N ARG A 168 1.01 27.83 12.95
CA ARG A 168 -0.13 26.93 12.71
C ARG A 168 -1.44 27.68 12.75
N GLU A 169 -1.66 28.49 13.78
CA GLU A 169 -2.86 29.31 13.97
C GLU A 169 -3.11 30.23 12.77
N ARG A 170 -2.11 31.02 12.38
CA ARG A 170 -2.25 31.98 11.27
C ARG A 170 -2.45 31.32 9.91
N MET A 171 -1.84 30.16 9.70
CA MET A 171 -2.07 29.37 8.49
C MET A 171 -3.45 28.70 8.48
N GLN A 172 -4.00 28.34 9.64
CA GLN A 172 -5.36 27.82 9.74
C GLN A 172 -6.40 28.91 9.43
N GLU A 173 -6.26 30.10 10.04
CA GLU A 173 -7.12 31.26 9.74
C GLU A 173 -7.12 31.59 8.26
N ALA A 174 -5.92 31.69 7.65
CA ALA A 174 -5.82 31.96 6.23
C ALA A 174 -6.48 30.88 5.35
N GLY A 175 -6.44 29.62 5.80
CA GLY A 175 -7.17 28.53 5.16
C GLY A 175 -8.69 28.71 5.26
N GLN A 176 -9.20 29.16 6.40
CA GLN A 176 -10.63 29.43 6.62
C GLN A 176 -11.11 30.63 5.78
N ASP A 177 -10.33 31.71 5.74
CA ASP A 177 -10.68 32.92 4.96
C ASP A 177 -10.79 32.60 3.46
N MET A 178 -9.80 31.90 2.91
CA MET A 178 -9.81 31.48 1.49
C MET A 178 -11.00 30.57 1.17
N MET A 179 -11.40 29.76 2.13
CA MET A 179 -12.53 28.84 1.98
C MET A 179 -13.87 29.56 2.04
N GLN A 180 -14.00 30.55 2.93
CA GLN A 180 -15.16 31.42 2.97
C GLN A 180 -15.31 32.21 1.66
N GLU A 181 -14.21 32.74 1.11
CA GLU A 181 -14.18 33.38 -0.21
C GLU A 181 -14.61 32.41 -1.34
N SER A 182 -14.22 31.13 -1.24
CA SER A 182 -14.63 30.09 -2.19
C SER A 182 -16.13 29.75 -2.10
N VAL A 183 -16.73 29.84 -0.91
CA VAL A 183 -18.18 29.70 -0.72
C VAL A 183 -18.91 30.93 -1.28
N GLU A 184 -18.42 32.12 -0.97
CA GLU A 184 -19.04 33.39 -1.40
C GLU A 184 -18.96 33.61 -2.93
N SER A 185 -17.91 33.11 -3.57
CA SER A 185 -17.73 33.17 -5.03
C SER A 185 -18.59 32.16 -5.82
N GLY A 186 -19.25 31.21 -5.14
CA GLY A 186 -20.04 30.15 -5.78
C GLY A 186 -19.22 28.99 -6.36
N ALA A 187 -17.88 29.02 -6.24
CA ALA A 187 -16.99 27.96 -6.69
C ALA A 187 -17.29 26.60 -6.00
N MET A 188 -17.73 26.63 -4.73
CA MET A 188 -18.16 25.43 -4.01
C MET A 188 -19.44 24.80 -4.58
N ASP A 189 -20.39 25.60 -5.07
CA ASP A 189 -21.62 25.07 -5.67
C ASP A 189 -21.34 24.48 -7.06
N GLU A 190 -20.43 25.08 -7.83
CA GLU A 190 -19.94 24.50 -9.09
C GLU A 190 -19.20 23.17 -8.83
N ALA A 191 -18.32 23.12 -7.84
CA ALA A 191 -17.63 21.89 -7.45
C ALA A 191 -18.60 20.78 -7.00
N ARG A 192 -19.66 21.12 -6.25
CA ARG A 192 -20.73 20.18 -5.89
C ARG A 192 -21.48 19.68 -7.12
N GLY A 193 -21.73 20.53 -8.11
CA GLY A 193 -22.35 20.15 -9.38
C GLY A 193 -21.52 19.11 -10.14
N VAL A 194 -20.23 19.39 -10.34
CA VAL A 194 -19.29 18.47 -11.02
C VAL A 194 -19.15 17.15 -10.26
N MET A 195 -19.05 17.19 -8.92
CA MET A 195 -19.08 15.98 -8.10
C MET A 195 -20.39 15.21 -8.29
N GLY A 196 -21.53 15.90 -8.36
CA GLY A 196 -22.84 15.31 -8.60
C GLY A 196 -22.88 14.49 -9.90
N GLU A 197 -22.38 15.07 -10.99
CA GLU A 197 -22.27 14.41 -12.31
C GLU A 197 -21.33 13.19 -12.25
N MET A 198 -20.17 13.33 -11.61
CA MET A 198 -19.22 12.23 -11.40
C MET A 198 -19.88 11.06 -10.64
N LEU A 199 -20.70 11.36 -9.63
CA LEU A 199 -21.40 10.35 -8.85
C LEU A 199 -22.50 9.64 -9.65
N ASP A 200 -23.22 10.35 -10.53
CA ASP A 200 -24.22 9.76 -11.41
C ASP A 200 -23.58 8.77 -12.40
N ILE A 201 -22.44 9.14 -13.01
CA ILE A 201 -21.66 8.27 -13.91
C ILE A 201 -21.22 7.00 -13.17
N LEU A 202 -20.71 7.14 -11.95
CA LEU A 202 -20.28 6.00 -11.14
C LEU A 202 -21.44 5.08 -10.74
N GLU A 203 -22.63 5.64 -10.46
CA GLU A 203 -23.83 4.87 -10.16
C GLU A 203 -24.29 4.03 -11.36
N GLU A 204 -24.32 4.62 -12.55
CA GLU A 204 -24.63 3.92 -13.80
C GLU A 204 -23.58 2.83 -14.10
N TRP A 205 -22.29 3.16 -13.96
CA TRP A 205 -21.20 2.20 -14.17
C TRP A 205 -21.28 1.00 -13.23
N VAL A 206 -21.65 1.19 -11.97
CA VAL A 206 -21.82 0.08 -11.01
C VAL A 206 -22.88 -0.90 -11.49
N ALA A 207 -24.00 -0.43 -12.04
CA ALA A 207 -25.05 -1.27 -12.59
C ALA A 207 -24.58 -2.05 -13.83
N ASP A 208 -23.88 -1.36 -14.76
CA ASP A 208 -23.35 -2.00 -15.96
C ASP A 208 -22.28 -3.04 -15.64
N ARG A 209 -21.38 -2.75 -14.70
CA ARG A 209 -20.38 -3.70 -14.20
C ARG A 209 -21.03 -4.97 -13.67
N GLN A 210 -22.10 -4.85 -12.88
CA GLN A 210 -22.83 -6.02 -12.37
C GLN A 210 -23.47 -6.84 -13.49
N ARG A 211 -24.07 -6.15 -14.47
CA ARG A 211 -24.68 -6.78 -15.64
C ARG A 211 -23.64 -7.55 -16.47
N LEU A 212 -22.52 -6.92 -16.83
CA LEU A 212 -21.43 -7.54 -17.59
C LEU A 212 -20.86 -8.77 -16.88
N LYS A 213 -20.65 -8.67 -15.56
CA LYS A 213 -20.20 -9.81 -14.74
C LYS A 213 -21.22 -10.96 -14.81
N GLY A 214 -22.50 -10.66 -14.61
CA GLY A 214 -23.56 -11.67 -14.60
C GLY A 214 -23.74 -12.36 -15.96
N GLU A 215 -23.69 -11.59 -17.05
CA GLU A 215 -23.75 -12.11 -18.43
C GLU A 215 -22.56 -13.03 -18.73
N PHE A 216 -21.34 -12.60 -18.39
CA PHE A 216 -20.15 -13.42 -18.56
C PHE A 216 -20.24 -14.74 -17.79
N VAL A 217 -20.54 -14.68 -16.48
CA VAL A 217 -20.64 -15.89 -15.65
C VAL A 217 -21.71 -16.84 -16.19
N GLY A 218 -22.90 -16.32 -16.52
CA GLY A 218 -23.97 -17.15 -17.08
C GLY A 218 -23.58 -17.79 -18.41
N ASN A 219 -22.86 -17.07 -19.27
CA ASN A 219 -22.36 -17.63 -20.54
C ASN A 219 -21.31 -18.72 -20.31
N VAL A 220 -20.41 -18.56 -19.34
CA VAL A 220 -19.45 -19.60 -18.96
C VAL A 220 -20.18 -20.84 -18.46
N GLU A 221 -21.11 -20.70 -17.51
CA GLU A 221 -21.88 -21.82 -16.94
C GLU A 221 -22.63 -22.62 -18.02
N ILE A 222 -23.17 -21.96 -19.05
CA ILE A 222 -23.85 -22.61 -20.18
C ILE A 222 -22.89 -23.51 -20.99
N GLN A 223 -21.60 -23.20 -21.04
CA GLN A 223 -20.60 -24.03 -21.76
C GLN A 223 -20.13 -25.24 -20.96
N LEU A 224 -20.43 -25.30 -19.66
CA LEU A 224 -19.98 -26.37 -18.77
C LEU A 224 -20.94 -27.55 -18.80
N SER A 225 -20.39 -28.76 -18.73
CA SER A 225 -21.18 -29.97 -18.47
C SER A 225 -21.64 -30.05 -17.01
N ASP A 226 -22.62 -30.90 -16.71
CA ASP A 226 -23.09 -31.13 -15.34
C ASP A 226 -21.94 -31.53 -14.38
N ASP A 227 -20.99 -32.35 -14.83
CA ASP A 227 -19.83 -32.76 -14.03
C ASP A 227 -18.86 -31.59 -13.76
N GLN A 228 -18.71 -30.67 -14.72
CA GLN A 228 -17.87 -29.47 -14.57
C GLN A 228 -18.56 -28.40 -13.72
N LEU A 229 -19.88 -28.26 -13.81
CA LEU A 229 -20.66 -27.35 -12.96
C LEU A 229 -20.51 -27.69 -11.47
N VAL A 230 -20.27 -28.95 -11.12
CA VAL A 230 -19.94 -29.35 -9.73
C VAL A 230 -18.61 -28.74 -9.24
N LEU A 231 -17.68 -28.42 -10.14
CA LEU A 231 -16.40 -27.77 -9.80
C LEU A 231 -16.53 -26.25 -9.62
N TRP A 232 -17.59 -25.65 -10.17
CA TRP A 232 -17.80 -24.21 -10.16
C TRP A 232 -17.75 -23.57 -8.77
N PRO A 233 -18.42 -24.10 -7.72
CA PRO A 233 -18.37 -23.48 -6.41
C PRO A 233 -16.95 -23.42 -5.81
N ALA A 234 -16.11 -24.44 -6.04
CA ALA A 234 -14.73 -24.42 -5.56
C ALA A 234 -13.88 -23.41 -6.34
N PHE A 235 -14.06 -23.37 -7.65
CA PHE A 235 -13.39 -22.40 -8.51
C PHE A 235 -13.78 -20.95 -8.20
N GLU A 236 -15.06 -20.69 -7.93
CA GLU A 236 -15.55 -19.37 -7.51
C GLU A 236 -14.92 -18.93 -6.19
N ARG A 237 -14.81 -19.83 -5.19
CA ARG A 237 -14.11 -19.53 -3.94
C ARG A 237 -12.66 -19.13 -4.16
N PHE A 238 -11.95 -19.89 -4.99
CA PHE A 238 -10.59 -19.58 -5.40
C PHE A 238 -10.50 -18.19 -6.04
N LEU A 239 -11.31 -17.91 -7.08
CA LEU A 239 -11.29 -16.62 -7.78
C LEU A 239 -11.60 -15.45 -6.84
N VAL A 240 -12.63 -15.59 -6.01
CA VAL A 240 -13.00 -14.54 -5.04
C VAL A 240 -11.84 -14.30 -4.09
N ARG A 241 -11.22 -15.33 -3.50
CA ARG A 241 -10.06 -15.15 -2.61
C ARG A 241 -8.95 -14.35 -3.28
N GLU A 242 -8.51 -14.76 -4.47
CA GLU A 242 -7.37 -14.15 -5.17
C GLU A 242 -7.64 -12.70 -5.60
N LYS A 243 -8.86 -12.39 -6.05
CA LYS A 243 -9.20 -11.03 -6.55
C LYS A 243 -9.63 -10.09 -5.43
N SER A 244 -10.22 -10.63 -4.36
CA SER A 244 -10.92 -9.85 -3.34
C SER A 244 -10.04 -9.57 -2.11
N LEU A 245 -9.18 -10.49 -1.68
CA LEU A 245 -8.27 -10.26 -0.55
C LEU A 245 -7.36 -9.02 -0.72
N PRO A 246 -6.74 -8.77 -1.91
CA PRO A 246 -5.87 -7.60 -2.11
C PRO A 246 -6.56 -6.24 -1.98
N ARG A 247 -7.91 -6.22 -1.95
CA ARG A 247 -8.75 -5.03 -1.72
C ARG A 247 -8.92 -4.69 -0.24
N ALA A 248 -8.20 -5.35 0.65
CA ALA A 248 -8.17 -5.06 2.08
C ALA A 248 -7.81 -3.59 2.39
N ARG A 249 -8.42 -3.09 3.46
CA ARG A 249 -8.19 -1.75 4.04
C ARG A 249 -7.83 -1.82 5.52
N LEU A 250 -8.24 -2.88 6.22
CA LEU A 250 -7.89 -3.12 7.62
C LEU A 250 -6.69 -4.07 7.75
N SER A 251 -5.95 -3.93 8.84
CA SER A 251 -4.83 -4.82 9.16
C SER A 251 -5.36 -6.23 9.45
N GLY A 252 -4.77 -7.27 8.85
CA GLY A 252 -5.22 -8.65 8.95
C GLY A 252 -6.40 -9.05 8.05
N GLU A 253 -7.09 -8.09 7.41
CA GLU A 253 -8.20 -8.39 6.48
C GLU A 253 -7.70 -9.09 5.20
N GLY A 254 -6.54 -8.67 4.69
CA GLY A 254 -6.00 -9.16 3.42
C GLY A 254 -5.18 -10.44 3.51
N VAL A 255 -5.04 -11.02 4.70
CA VAL A 255 -4.20 -12.21 4.92
C VAL A 255 -4.79 -13.40 4.18
N ASN A 256 -3.94 -14.13 3.47
CA ASN A 256 -4.25 -15.42 2.89
C ASN A 256 -3.58 -16.54 3.71
N LEU A 257 -4.34 -17.27 4.53
CA LEU A 257 -3.75 -18.32 5.37
C LEU A 257 -3.14 -19.48 4.58
N PHE A 258 -3.58 -19.72 3.33
CA PHE A 258 -2.93 -20.71 2.47
C PHE A 258 -1.47 -20.32 2.19
N ALA A 259 -1.24 -19.05 1.86
CA ALA A 259 0.11 -18.53 1.62
C ALA A 259 0.94 -18.49 2.91
N VAL A 260 0.32 -18.12 4.04
CA VAL A 260 1.00 -18.12 5.35
C VAL A 260 1.46 -19.53 5.74
N LEU A 261 0.62 -20.56 5.54
CA LEU A 261 0.98 -21.94 5.85
C LEU A 261 2.11 -22.47 4.96
N ASP A 262 2.11 -22.12 3.68
CA ASP A 262 3.16 -22.49 2.73
C ASP A 262 4.50 -21.82 3.09
N ASP A 263 4.46 -20.52 3.39
CA ASP A 263 5.66 -19.73 3.74
C ASP A 263 6.20 -20.04 5.14
N ALA A 264 5.36 -20.54 6.07
CA ALA A 264 5.77 -20.88 7.43
C ALA A 264 6.73 -22.08 7.50
N GLY A 265 6.86 -22.86 6.43
CA GLY A 265 7.81 -23.99 6.36
C GLY A 265 7.49 -25.12 7.35
N LEU A 266 6.19 -25.36 7.60
CA LEU A 266 5.72 -26.42 8.50
C LEU A 266 6.09 -27.81 7.97
N SER A 267 6.29 -28.77 8.88
CA SER A 267 6.44 -30.17 8.51
C SER A 267 5.17 -30.74 7.88
N ASP A 268 5.32 -31.79 7.07
CA ASP A 268 4.19 -32.55 6.48
C ASP A 268 3.16 -32.95 7.56
N ALA A 269 3.61 -33.31 8.77
CA ALA A 269 2.74 -33.72 9.86
C ALA A 269 1.90 -32.56 10.43
N ALA A 270 2.50 -31.38 10.59
CA ALA A 270 1.77 -30.18 11.00
C ALA A 270 0.80 -29.72 9.90
N PHE A 271 1.22 -29.77 8.64
CA PHE A 271 0.33 -29.45 7.52
C PHE A 271 -0.86 -30.41 7.43
N ASP A 272 -0.61 -31.72 7.52
CA ASP A 272 -1.67 -32.75 7.54
C ASP A 272 -2.67 -32.54 8.70
N SER A 273 -2.23 -31.93 9.82
CA SER A 273 -3.10 -31.65 10.97
C SER A 273 -4.11 -30.52 10.71
N VAL A 274 -3.79 -29.57 9.83
CA VAL A 274 -4.65 -28.43 9.47
C VAL A 274 -5.43 -28.65 8.18
N ASP A 275 -5.03 -29.61 7.35
CA ASP A 275 -5.58 -29.88 6.00
C ASP A 275 -7.12 -29.97 5.99
N ALA A 276 -7.69 -30.74 6.93
CA ALA A 276 -9.14 -30.91 7.03
C ALA A 276 -9.90 -29.62 7.39
N MET A 277 -9.22 -28.61 7.92
CA MET A 277 -9.81 -27.32 8.30
C MET A 277 -9.67 -26.26 7.19
N LEU A 278 -8.84 -26.50 6.17
CA LEU A 278 -8.63 -25.57 5.06
C LEU A 278 -9.89 -25.39 4.21
N ASP A 279 -10.66 -26.45 4.00
CA ASP A 279 -11.93 -26.38 3.28
C ASP A 279 -12.95 -25.49 4.01
N GLU A 280 -13.06 -25.66 5.33
CA GLU A 280 -13.96 -24.86 6.16
C GLU A 280 -13.49 -23.39 6.23
N TYR A 281 -12.18 -23.16 6.32
CA TYR A 281 -11.61 -21.82 6.21
C TYR A 281 -11.97 -21.16 4.88
N GLU A 282 -11.78 -21.86 3.76
CA GLU A 282 -12.08 -21.32 2.44
C GLU A 282 -13.57 -20.96 2.29
N ILE A 283 -14.46 -21.83 2.77
CA ILE A 283 -15.91 -21.59 2.75
C ILE A 283 -16.27 -20.34 3.56
N GLN A 284 -15.78 -20.23 4.80
CA GLN A 284 -16.10 -19.08 5.66
C GLN A 284 -15.46 -17.78 5.15
N LEU A 285 -14.23 -17.85 4.65
CA LEU A 285 -13.54 -16.71 4.06
C LEU A 285 -14.28 -16.22 2.82
N HIS A 286 -14.66 -17.13 1.92
CA HIS A 286 -15.42 -16.78 0.74
C HIS A 286 -16.75 -16.12 1.11
N GLN A 287 -17.51 -16.67 2.06
CA GLN A 287 -18.75 -16.07 2.50
C GLN A 287 -18.55 -14.66 3.05
N ALA A 288 -17.50 -14.44 3.85
CA ALA A 288 -17.17 -13.11 4.37
C ALA A 288 -16.79 -12.12 3.26
N LEU A 289 -15.98 -12.56 2.28
CA LEU A 289 -15.57 -11.74 1.14
C LEU A 289 -16.75 -11.37 0.24
N VAL A 290 -17.62 -12.34 -0.10
CA VAL A 290 -18.83 -12.10 -0.90
C VAL A 290 -19.74 -11.10 -0.21
N ASN A 291 -19.98 -11.26 1.10
CA ASN A 291 -20.80 -10.32 1.86
C ASN A 291 -20.21 -8.92 1.89
N ARG A 292 -18.89 -8.81 2.10
CA ARG A 292 -18.18 -7.53 2.08
C ARG A 292 -18.28 -6.86 0.72
N ASP A 293 -17.92 -7.56 -0.34
CA ASP A 293 -17.88 -7.00 -1.69
C ASP A 293 -19.27 -6.62 -2.19
N ALA A 294 -20.28 -7.45 -1.92
CA ALA A 294 -21.67 -7.15 -2.23
C ALA A 294 -22.14 -5.87 -1.52
N TYR A 295 -21.82 -5.72 -0.23
CA TYR A 295 -22.21 -4.51 0.51
C TYR A 295 -21.45 -3.26 0.05
N LEU A 296 -20.14 -3.37 -0.22
CA LEU A 296 -19.35 -2.24 -0.74
C LEU A 296 -19.98 -1.71 -2.03
N LEU A 297 -20.32 -2.62 -2.95
CA LEU A 297 -20.92 -2.27 -4.23
C LEU A 297 -22.35 -1.72 -4.07
N SER A 298 -23.20 -2.39 -3.29
CA SER A 298 -24.61 -1.98 -3.11
C SER A 298 -24.80 -0.77 -2.18
N SER A 299 -23.77 -0.39 -1.42
CA SER A 299 -23.80 0.78 -0.54
C SER A 299 -23.32 2.06 -1.22
N ALA A 300 -22.62 1.96 -2.35
CA ALA A 300 -22.09 3.10 -3.08
C ALA A 300 -23.14 4.18 -3.40
N PRO A 301 -24.34 3.87 -3.96
CA PRO A 301 -25.34 4.91 -4.25
C PRO A 301 -25.81 5.67 -3.00
N ARG A 302 -25.92 4.97 -1.86
CA ARG A 302 -26.31 5.59 -0.58
C ARG A 302 -25.20 6.49 -0.04
N LEU A 303 -23.94 6.09 -0.20
CA LEU A 303 -22.79 6.90 0.20
C LEU A 303 -22.66 8.14 -0.69
N TYR A 304 -22.84 7.98 -2.01
CA TYR A 304 -22.82 9.08 -2.99
C TYR A 304 -23.92 10.10 -2.73
N LYS A 305 -25.14 9.63 -2.45
CA LYS A 305 -26.22 10.51 -2.01
C LYS A 305 -25.85 11.27 -0.73
N ALA A 306 -25.28 10.60 0.26
CA ALA A 306 -24.85 11.26 1.50
C ALA A 306 -23.76 12.32 1.25
N MET A 307 -22.82 12.06 0.33
CA MET A 307 -21.82 13.04 -0.12
C MET A 307 -22.49 14.25 -0.78
N ARG A 308 -23.42 14.02 -1.72
CA ARG A 308 -24.17 15.07 -2.42
C ARG A 308 -24.97 15.96 -1.47
N ASP A 309 -25.64 15.34 -0.50
CA ASP A 309 -26.51 16.02 0.47
C ASP A 309 -25.74 16.63 1.64
N GLY A 310 -24.43 16.37 1.77
CA GLY A 310 -23.63 16.76 2.95
C GLY A 310 -24.06 16.05 4.23
N ASP A 311 -24.71 14.89 4.13
CA ASP A 311 -25.26 14.13 5.27
C ASP A 311 -24.17 13.23 5.89
N VAL A 312 -23.42 13.81 6.83
CA VAL A 312 -22.34 13.14 7.56
C VAL A 312 -22.85 11.93 8.34
N ASP A 313 -24.07 11.97 8.90
CA ASP A 313 -24.63 10.88 9.68
C ASP A 313 -24.98 9.67 8.79
N ALA A 314 -25.58 9.93 7.63
CA ALA A 314 -25.86 8.88 6.64
C ALA A 314 -24.55 8.25 6.13
N ALA A 315 -23.55 9.07 5.80
CA ALA A 315 -22.23 8.59 5.38
C ALA A 315 -21.57 7.75 6.47
N THR A 316 -21.59 8.22 7.72
CA THR A 316 -21.06 7.51 8.90
C THR A 316 -21.69 6.13 9.06
N LYS A 317 -23.02 6.03 8.93
CA LYS A 317 -23.73 4.75 9.03
C LYS A 317 -23.30 3.77 7.94
N VAL A 318 -23.18 4.24 6.70
CA VAL A 318 -22.72 3.40 5.58
C VAL A 318 -21.29 2.92 5.82
N LEU A 319 -20.37 3.83 6.13
CA LEU A 319 -18.95 3.52 6.34
C LEU A 319 -18.71 2.60 7.53
N LYS A 320 -19.42 2.80 8.66
CA LYS A 320 -19.37 1.87 9.81
C LYS A 320 -19.79 0.45 9.41
N GLN A 321 -20.84 0.32 8.60
CA GLN A 321 -21.26 -0.98 8.13
C GLN A 321 -20.24 -1.59 7.15
N GLN A 322 -19.61 -0.79 6.28
CA GLN A 322 -18.51 -1.28 5.44
C GLN A 322 -17.35 -1.82 6.31
N VAL A 323 -16.96 -1.08 7.34
CA VAL A 323 -15.93 -1.51 8.31
C VAL A 323 -16.32 -2.84 8.97
N GLN A 324 -17.56 -3.00 9.44
CA GLN A 324 -18.01 -4.27 10.04
C GLN A 324 -17.85 -5.48 9.11
N TYR A 325 -18.15 -5.33 7.81
CA TYR A 325 -17.94 -6.42 6.85
C TYR A 325 -16.45 -6.71 6.60
N ARG A 326 -15.59 -5.67 6.63
CA ARG A 326 -14.13 -5.85 6.56
C ARG A 326 -13.59 -6.55 7.79
N GLU A 327 -14.08 -6.17 8.97
CA GLU A 327 -13.73 -6.83 10.23
C GLU A 327 -14.18 -8.29 10.25
N ALA A 328 -15.32 -8.63 9.63
CA ALA A 328 -15.77 -10.01 9.51
C ALA A 328 -14.77 -10.88 8.74
N VAL A 329 -14.20 -10.38 7.62
CA VAL A 329 -13.14 -11.09 6.87
C VAL A 329 -11.90 -11.29 7.74
N ARG A 330 -11.43 -10.23 8.41
CA ARG A 330 -10.30 -10.33 9.36
C ARG A 330 -10.57 -11.34 10.48
N ASN A 331 -11.78 -11.35 11.03
CA ASN A 331 -12.13 -12.24 12.14
C ASN A 331 -12.11 -13.71 11.69
N VAL A 332 -12.49 -14.02 10.44
CA VAL A 332 -12.30 -15.37 9.88
C VAL A 332 -10.82 -15.74 9.90
N ASN A 333 -9.95 -14.87 9.36
CA ASN A 333 -8.51 -15.11 9.35
C ASN A 333 -7.93 -15.32 10.78
N ASP A 334 -8.30 -14.47 11.74
CA ASP A 334 -7.85 -14.58 13.13
C ASP A 334 -8.32 -15.88 13.79
N ASN A 335 -9.59 -16.25 13.60
CA ASN A 335 -10.18 -17.44 14.20
C ASN A 335 -9.53 -18.71 13.65
N PHE A 336 -9.29 -18.78 12.33
CA PHE A 336 -8.64 -19.95 11.73
C PHE A 336 -7.15 -20.02 12.06
N ARG A 337 -6.45 -18.88 12.20
CA ARG A 337 -5.08 -18.88 12.74
C ARG A 337 -5.00 -19.58 14.10
N GLN A 338 -5.89 -19.21 15.03
CA GLN A 338 -5.92 -19.82 16.36
C GLN A 338 -6.22 -21.31 16.29
N GLN A 339 -7.24 -21.69 15.53
CA GLN A 339 -7.61 -23.09 15.36
C GLN A 339 -6.50 -23.94 14.71
N PHE A 340 -5.80 -23.40 13.70
CA PHE A 340 -4.65 -24.07 13.10
C PHE A 340 -3.52 -24.26 14.10
N ALA A 341 -3.21 -23.23 14.90
CA ALA A 341 -2.21 -23.33 15.95
C ALA A 341 -2.59 -24.34 17.05
N ASP A 342 -3.88 -24.48 17.37
CA ASP A 342 -4.36 -25.39 18.41
C ASP A 342 -4.22 -26.87 18.03
N VAL A 343 -4.27 -27.21 16.73
CA VAL A 343 -4.16 -28.60 16.25
C VAL A 343 -2.73 -29.05 15.97
N ILE A 344 -1.82 -28.11 15.71
CA ILE A 344 -0.38 -28.41 15.61
C ILE A 344 0.09 -28.91 16.98
N THR A 345 0.99 -29.89 17.04
CA THR A 345 1.47 -30.44 18.33
C THR A 345 2.83 -29.91 18.74
N ASP A 346 3.69 -29.61 17.77
CA ASP A 346 5.02 -29.05 18.00
C ASP A 346 4.90 -27.55 18.34
N GLU A 347 5.39 -27.17 19.53
CA GLU A 347 5.29 -25.80 20.02
C GLU A 347 6.11 -24.80 19.19
N ASN A 348 7.19 -25.24 18.55
CA ASN A 348 7.99 -24.38 17.68
C ASN A 348 7.24 -24.13 16.35
N GLU A 349 6.62 -25.15 15.77
CA GLU A 349 5.78 -24.99 14.57
C GLU A 349 4.54 -24.13 14.83
N LYS A 350 3.91 -24.24 16.01
CA LYS A 350 2.86 -23.31 16.45
C LYS A 350 3.34 -21.87 16.48
N TYR A 351 4.53 -21.65 17.03
CA TYR A 351 5.13 -20.32 17.10
C TYR A 351 5.42 -19.78 15.69
N MET A 352 6.02 -20.59 14.82
CA MET A 352 6.31 -20.21 13.42
C MET A 352 5.05 -19.80 12.67
N LEU A 353 3.97 -20.59 12.74
CA LEU A 353 2.69 -20.25 12.11
C LEU A 353 2.12 -18.93 12.63
N ASN A 354 2.08 -18.75 13.95
CA ASN A 354 1.56 -17.52 14.54
C ASN A 354 2.39 -16.30 14.16
N MET A 355 3.71 -16.42 14.14
CA MET A 355 4.60 -15.33 13.75
C MET A 355 4.46 -14.98 12.26
N ALA A 356 4.43 -15.99 11.37
CA ALA A 356 4.22 -15.78 9.94
C ALA A 356 2.89 -15.04 9.67
N PHE A 357 1.83 -15.41 10.37
CA PHE A 357 0.56 -14.67 10.30
C PHE A 357 0.69 -13.24 10.80
N LEU A 358 1.30 -13.02 11.97
CA LEU A 358 1.38 -11.70 12.59
C LEU A 358 2.23 -10.73 11.75
N GLU A 359 3.29 -11.23 11.13
CA GLU A 359 4.11 -10.51 10.17
C GLU A 359 3.31 -10.08 8.93
N GLU A 360 2.48 -10.98 8.39
CA GLU A 360 1.62 -10.67 7.24
C GLU A 360 0.48 -9.71 7.62
N ALA A 361 -0.21 -9.97 8.74
CA ALA A 361 -1.37 -9.23 9.18
C ALA A 361 -1.03 -7.82 9.66
N TYR A 362 0.13 -7.66 10.28
CA TYR A 362 0.54 -6.46 11.01
C TYR A 362 1.99 -6.09 10.70
N GLU A 363 2.34 -6.05 9.40
CA GLU A 363 3.70 -5.80 8.89
C GLU A 363 4.43 -4.69 9.65
N ARG A 364 3.80 -3.52 9.84
CA ARG A 364 4.43 -2.39 10.53
C ARG A 364 4.83 -2.68 11.99
N ILE A 365 4.05 -3.51 12.69
CA ILE A 365 4.26 -3.86 14.09
C ILE A 365 5.24 -5.02 14.23
N TYR A 366 5.24 -5.99 13.31
CA TYR A 366 6.06 -7.20 13.41
C TYR A 366 7.30 -7.18 12.51
N ARG A 367 7.46 -6.16 11.65
CA ARG A 367 8.68 -5.97 10.87
C ARG A 367 9.92 -5.96 11.78
N PRO A 368 10.99 -6.69 11.42
CA PRO A 368 12.22 -6.74 12.19
C PRO A 368 12.72 -5.35 12.58
N THR A 369 12.95 -5.18 13.89
CA THR A 369 13.38 -3.91 14.45
C THR A 369 14.88 -3.68 14.28
N PHE A 370 15.35 -2.48 14.62
CA PHE A 370 16.79 -2.21 14.65
C PHE A 370 17.46 -3.03 15.77
N GLY A 371 16.78 -3.17 16.91
CA GLY A 371 17.20 -4.04 18.01
C GLY A 371 17.41 -5.48 17.57
N GLN A 372 16.42 -6.10 16.93
CA GLN A 372 16.51 -7.49 16.45
C GLN A 372 17.71 -7.68 15.51
N ARG A 373 17.87 -6.81 14.50
CA ARG A 373 19.03 -6.87 13.59
C ARG A 373 20.37 -6.69 14.30
N SER A 374 20.40 -5.92 15.38
CA SER A 374 21.63 -5.72 16.17
C SER A 374 21.99 -6.96 16.97
N PHE A 375 21.01 -7.63 17.58
CA PHE A 375 21.25 -8.92 18.25
C PHE A 375 21.64 -10.01 17.26
N ASP A 376 21.00 -10.08 16.09
CA ASP A 376 21.39 -11.00 15.01
C ASP A 376 22.86 -10.80 14.62
N ALA A 377 23.26 -9.55 14.34
CA ALA A 377 24.65 -9.22 14.01
C ALA A 377 25.63 -9.56 15.14
N ALA A 378 25.25 -9.32 16.40
CA ALA A 378 26.09 -9.67 17.54
C ALA A 378 26.34 -11.18 17.64
N ARG A 379 25.34 -12.01 17.35
CA ARG A 379 25.47 -13.48 17.37
C ARG A 379 26.38 -14.03 16.27
N GLU A 380 26.53 -13.29 15.18
CA GLU A 380 27.38 -13.66 14.03
C GLU A 380 28.84 -13.23 14.19
N ILE A 381 29.20 -12.47 15.24
CA ILE A 381 30.59 -12.06 15.50
C ILE A 381 31.44 -13.30 15.84
N GLU A 382 32.41 -13.60 14.98
CA GLU A 382 33.36 -14.69 15.21
C GLU A 382 34.29 -14.39 16.40
N GLY A 383 34.54 -15.41 17.23
CA GLY A 383 35.51 -15.31 18.33
C GLY A 383 35.04 -14.54 19.56
N LEU A 384 33.72 -14.34 19.72
CA LEU A 384 33.15 -13.88 20.98
C LEU A 384 33.52 -14.80 22.14
N ASP A 385 33.85 -14.20 23.28
CA ASP A 385 34.02 -14.95 24.52
C ASP A 385 32.70 -15.65 24.90
N THR A 386 32.80 -16.86 25.46
CA THR A 386 31.62 -17.68 25.76
C THR A 386 30.70 -17.02 26.80
N ASP A 387 31.28 -16.33 27.79
CA ASP A 387 30.50 -15.64 28.83
C ASP A 387 29.78 -14.41 28.24
N VAL A 388 30.42 -13.71 27.29
CA VAL A 388 29.80 -12.58 26.56
C VAL A 388 28.65 -13.09 25.68
N LEU A 389 28.85 -14.19 24.97
CA LEU A 389 27.82 -14.79 24.14
C LEU A 389 26.59 -15.23 24.96
N GLU A 390 26.80 -15.83 26.13
CA GLU A 390 25.71 -16.19 27.06
C GLU A 390 24.96 -14.94 27.59
N ALA A 391 25.69 -13.86 27.88
CA ALA A 391 25.11 -12.58 28.26
C ALA A 391 24.28 -11.96 27.12
N VAL A 392 24.75 -12.04 25.87
CA VAL A 392 24.02 -11.58 24.67
C VAL A 392 22.72 -12.36 24.51
N PHE A 393 22.73 -13.69 24.61
CA PHE A 393 21.51 -14.50 24.53
C PHE A 393 20.51 -14.19 25.64
N THR A 394 21.00 -13.98 26.87
CA THR A 394 20.15 -13.61 28.01
C THR A 394 19.49 -12.24 27.78
N LEU A 395 20.25 -11.28 27.28
CA LEU A 395 19.76 -9.93 26.98
C LEU A 395 18.76 -9.95 25.82
N GLU A 396 19.04 -10.73 24.77
CA GLU A 396 18.15 -10.92 23.62
C GLU A 396 16.81 -11.53 24.05
N ALA A 397 16.81 -12.55 24.91
CA ALA A 397 15.59 -13.16 25.43
C ALA A 397 14.72 -12.14 26.20
N ALA A 398 15.33 -11.28 27.02
CA ALA A 398 14.63 -10.21 27.72
C ALA A 398 14.05 -9.17 26.75
N PHE A 399 14.85 -8.75 25.77
CA PHE A 399 14.43 -7.84 24.70
C PHE A 399 13.23 -8.37 23.91
N LEU A 400 13.31 -9.61 23.41
CA LEU A 400 12.24 -10.23 22.63
C LEU A 400 10.96 -10.40 23.46
N GLY A 401 11.07 -10.73 24.75
CA GLY A 401 9.92 -10.80 25.65
C GLY A 401 9.19 -9.46 25.82
N GLU A 402 9.95 -8.37 25.99
CA GLU A 402 9.37 -7.03 26.11
C GLU A 402 8.80 -6.52 24.78
N LEU A 403 9.51 -6.79 23.67
CA LEU A 403 9.06 -6.45 22.33
C LEU A 403 7.75 -7.17 21.97
N LEU A 404 7.62 -8.45 22.30
CA LEU A 404 6.40 -9.23 22.08
C LEU A 404 5.21 -8.65 22.85
N ALA A 405 5.41 -8.29 24.13
CA ALA A 405 4.38 -7.65 24.94
C ALA A 405 3.96 -6.30 24.34
N LYS A 406 4.93 -5.49 23.88
CA LYS A 406 4.65 -4.21 23.22
C LYS A 406 3.91 -4.39 21.90
N ASN A 407 4.33 -5.31 21.03
CA ASN A 407 3.69 -5.62 19.76
C ASN A 407 2.23 -6.09 19.97
N THR A 408 1.98 -6.92 20.98
CA THR A 408 0.63 -7.37 21.34
C THR A 408 -0.25 -6.18 21.74
N SER A 409 0.27 -5.25 22.56
CA SER A 409 -0.46 -4.04 22.94
C SER A 409 -0.72 -3.11 21.75
N LEU A 410 0.21 -3.02 20.81
CA LEU A 410 0.08 -2.23 19.58
C LEU A 410 -1.00 -2.78 18.66
N VAL A 411 -1.07 -4.10 18.48
CA VAL A 411 -2.17 -4.74 17.73
C VAL A 411 -3.51 -4.40 18.38
N SER A 412 -3.61 -4.48 19.71
CA SER A 412 -4.85 -4.14 20.41
C SER A 412 -5.23 -2.66 20.23
N ALA A 413 -4.27 -1.74 20.31
CA ALA A 413 -4.49 -0.32 20.09
C ALA A 413 -4.94 -0.03 18.65
N LEU A 414 -4.22 -0.57 17.66
CA LEU A 414 -4.53 -0.42 16.25
C LEU A 414 -5.94 -0.90 15.91
N ARG A 415 -6.32 -2.10 16.37
CA ARG A 415 -7.65 -2.66 16.11
C ARG A 415 -8.79 -1.83 16.70
N LYS A 416 -8.54 -1.10 17.78
CA LYS A 416 -9.55 -0.23 18.41
C LYS A 416 -9.77 1.07 17.63
N SER A 417 -8.76 1.58 16.92
CA SER A 417 -8.85 2.87 16.23
C SER A 417 -9.03 2.76 14.73
N GLU A 418 -8.46 1.74 14.07
CA GLU A 418 -8.35 1.72 12.60
C GLU A 418 -9.71 1.77 11.88
N GLY A 419 -10.76 1.15 12.45
CA GLY A 419 -12.10 1.20 11.90
C GLY A 419 -12.71 2.60 11.98
N ASP A 420 -12.57 3.26 13.14
CA ASP A 420 -13.02 4.64 13.32
C ASP A 420 -12.20 5.62 12.49
N ASP A 421 -10.90 5.36 12.30
CA ASP A 421 -10.02 6.14 11.44
C ASP A 421 -10.45 6.03 9.96
N GLN A 422 -10.86 4.84 9.50
CA GLN A 422 -11.44 4.65 8.16
C GLN A 422 -12.75 5.44 8.00
N VAL A 423 -13.65 5.38 9.00
CA VAL A 423 -14.91 6.13 8.97
C VAL A 423 -14.63 7.64 8.95
N SER A 424 -13.76 8.13 9.83
CA SER A 424 -13.37 9.54 9.90
C SER A 424 -12.74 10.04 8.60
N GLN A 425 -11.87 9.23 7.98
CA GLN A 425 -11.30 9.56 6.67
C GLN A 425 -12.37 9.60 5.57
N GLY A 426 -13.32 8.67 5.56
CA GLY A 426 -14.40 8.63 4.58
C GLY A 426 -15.43 9.75 4.73
N THR A 427 -15.72 10.19 5.97
CA THR A 427 -16.66 11.29 6.23
C THR A 427 -16.05 12.67 6.04
N ARG A 428 -14.72 12.80 6.06
CA ARG A 428 -14.01 14.08 5.90
C ARG A 428 -14.44 14.85 4.65
N MET A 429 -14.58 14.16 3.52
CA MET A 429 -15.06 14.79 2.28
C MET A 429 -16.52 15.27 2.43
N VAL A 430 -17.36 14.49 3.09
CA VAL A 430 -18.78 14.81 3.32
C VAL A 430 -18.93 16.04 4.22
N SER A 431 -18.16 16.12 5.31
CA SER A 431 -18.12 17.29 6.19
C SER A 431 -17.73 18.56 5.41
N MET A 432 -16.73 18.46 4.53
CA MET A 432 -16.36 19.61 3.70
C MET A 432 -17.45 20.01 2.72
N MET A 433 -18.11 19.02 2.13
CA MET A 433 -19.25 19.27 1.24
C MET A 433 -20.44 19.89 1.99
N SER A 434 -20.59 19.66 3.29
CA SER A 434 -21.60 20.33 4.12
C SER A 434 -21.17 21.71 4.63
N GLY A 435 -19.93 22.13 4.37
CA GLY A 435 -19.36 23.39 4.87
C GLY A 435 -18.74 23.30 6.27
N ASP A 436 -18.62 22.09 6.82
CA ASP A 436 -17.91 21.81 8.08
C ASP A 436 -16.45 21.42 7.81
N PHE A 437 -15.55 22.35 8.14
CA PHE A 437 -14.10 22.21 7.92
C PHE A 437 -13.32 21.97 9.20
N SER A 438 -14.01 21.76 10.33
CA SER A 438 -13.39 21.50 11.63
C SER A 438 -12.46 20.28 11.61
N GLY A 439 -12.70 19.32 10.72
CA GLY A 439 -11.84 18.15 10.52
C GLY A 439 -10.50 18.44 9.82
N GLY A 440 -10.32 19.60 9.18
CA GLY A 440 -9.13 19.97 8.40
C GLY A 440 -9.09 19.41 6.97
N MET A 441 -8.37 20.09 6.07
CA MET A 441 -8.34 19.87 4.60
C MET A 441 -8.00 18.43 4.14
N PRO A 442 -8.40 17.97 2.93
CA PRO A 442 -8.12 16.60 2.45
C PRO A 442 -6.65 16.36 2.11
N TRP A 443 -5.97 17.43 1.68
CA TRP A 443 -4.56 17.43 1.24
C TRP A 443 -3.60 17.89 2.35
N GLY A 444 -4.13 18.55 3.37
CA GLY A 444 -3.41 18.76 4.61
C GLY A 444 -3.51 17.47 5.41
N GLY A 445 -2.42 17.03 6.03
CA GLY A 445 -2.52 16.00 7.06
C GLY A 445 -3.41 16.57 8.17
N GLY A 446 -4.71 16.31 8.11
CA GLY A 446 -5.68 16.62 9.14
C GLY A 446 -5.23 15.89 10.38
N ARG A 447 -4.42 16.57 11.16
CA ARG A 447 -4.00 16.10 12.46
C ARG A 447 -5.20 16.29 13.35
N ARG A 448 -5.77 15.17 13.82
CA ARG A 448 -5.94 15.04 15.28
C ARG A 448 -4.71 15.68 15.89
N ASP A 449 -4.89 16.72 16.68
CA ASP A 449 -3.80 17.51 17.22
C ASP A 449 -2.70 16.58 17.70
N ARG A 450 -1.44 16.99 17.53
CA ARG A 450 -0.31 16.19 18.00
C ARG A 450 -0.37 15.95 19.54
N ASP A 451 -1.32 16.62 20.20
CA ASP A 451 -1.65 16.65 21.61
C ASP A 451 -2.84 15.74 21.98
N GLU A 452 -3.49 15.07 21.00
CA GLU A 452 -4.46 14.00 21.27
C GLU A 452 -3.68 12.69 21.47
N ASP A 453 -3.83 12.08 22.65
CA ASP A 453 -3.25 10.77 22.98
C ASP A 453 -3.64 9.75 21.90
N ASP A 454 -2.68 9.34 21.05
CA ASP A 454 -2.82 8.25 20.09
C ASP A 454 -2.04 7.05 20.65
N PRO A 455 -2.71 6.09 21.32
CA PRO A 455 -2.03 4.97 21.97
C PRO A 455 -1.23 4.10 21.01
N TYR A 456 -1.61 4.07 19.73
CA TYR A 456 -0.88 3.33 18.72
C TYR A 456 0.40 4.06 18.35
N ARG A 457 0.33 5.37 18.09
CA ARG A 457 1.51 6.19 17.78
C ARG A 457 2.49 6.23 18.95
N ASP A 458 2.01 6.51 20.16
CA ASP A 458 2.85 6.54 21.36
C ASP A 458 3.46 5.16 21.63
N GLY A 459 2.68 4.09 21.39
CA GLY A 459 3.16 2.73 21.48
C GLY A 459 4.26 2.40 20.44
N MET A 460 4.23 3.00 19.25
CA MET A 460 5.28 2.83 18.25
C MET A 460 6.56 3.58 18.67
N GLU A 461 6.43 4.78 19.25
CA GLU A 461 7.56 5.50 19.82
C GLU A 461 8.15 4.75 21.04
N ASP A 462 7.33 4.13 21.89
CA ASP A 462 7.78 3.22 22.96
C ASP A 462 8.55 2.02 22.41
N ARG A 463 8.06 1.42 21.32
CA ARG A 463 8.72 0.28 20.67
C ARG A 463 10.12 0.65 20.18
N GLU A 464 10.28 1.86 19.63
CA GLU A 464 11.60 2.40 19.24
C GLU A 464 12.49 2.65 20.47
N ARG A 465 11.94 3.15 21.58
CA ARG A 465 12.70 3.32 22.84
C ARG A 465 13.18 2.00 23.45
N ILE A 466 12.37 0.94 23.35
CA ILE A 466 12.76 -0.41 23.79
C ILE A 466 14.01 -0.85 23.01
N ASP A 467 13.95 -0.73 21.68
CA ASP A 467 15.07 -1.02 20.78
C ASP A 467 16.36 -0.28 21.20
N GLU A 468 16.30 1.04 21.34
CA GLU A 468 17.45 1.88 21.69
C GLU A 468 18.09 1.45 23.01
N ARG A 469 17.26 1.21 24.04
CA ARG A 469 17.73 0.84 25.38
C ARG A 469 18.43 -0.53 25.40
N TYR A 470 17.92 -1.52 24.67
CA TYR A 470 18.53 -2.85 24.63
C TYR A 470 19.77 -2.88 23.74
N VAL A 471 19.81 -2.11 22.64
CA VAL A 471 21.02 -1.98 21.83
C VAL A 471 22.15 -1.28 22.59
N GLU A 472 21.84 -0.28 23.42
CA GLU A 472 22.83 0.34 24.29
C GLU A 472 23.45 -0.66 25.28
N GLN A 473 22.61 -1.51 25.89
CA GLN A 473 23.08 -2.59 26.77
C GLN A 473 23.90 -3.64 26.02
N LEU A 474 23.48 -4.01 24.81
CA LEU A 474 24.24 -4.91 23.94
C LEU A 474 25.63 -4.35 23.63
N ARG A 475 25.72 -3.07 23.26
CA ARG A 475 27.00 -2.39 23.01
C ARG A 475 27.91 -2.42 24.23
N ALA A 476 27.36 -2.28 25.43
CA ALA A 476 28.15 -2.34 26.67
C ALA A 476 28.75 -3.72 26.96
N LEU A 477 28.23 -4.80 26.37
CA LEU A 477 28.79 -6.15 26.47
C LEU A 477 29.93 -6.41 25.46
N LEU A 478 30.05 -5.59 24.42
CA LEU A 478 30.97 -5.78 23.30
C LEU A 478 32.17 -4.83 23.40
N THR A 479 33.34 -5.28 22.91
CA THR A 479 34.50 -4.38 22.75
C THR A 479 34.24 -3.34 21.66
N PRO A 480 34.96 -2.21 21.65
CA PRO A 480 34.80 -1.19 20.60
C PRO A 480 34.92 -1.76 19.18
N GLU A 481 35.85 -2.68 18.94
CA GLU A 481 36.05 -3.32 17.64
C GLU A 481 34.88 -4.24 17.27
N GLN A 482 34.29 -4.93 18.25
CA GLN A 482 33.10 -5.76 18.04
C GLN A 482 31.84 -4.92 17.79
N GLN A 483 31.76 -3.71 18.36
CA GLN A 483 30.66 -2.79 18.11
C GLN A 483 30.62 -2.29 16.66
N GLU A 484 31.76 -2.26 15.96
CA GLU A 484 31.83 -1.90 14.54
C GLU A 484 31.09 -2.92 13.65
N ALA A 485 30.93 -4.17 14.11
CA ALA A 485 30.16 -5.19 13.42
C ALA A 485 28.64 -4.99 13.55
N LEU A 486 28.17 -4.16 14.49
CA LEU A 486 26.74 -3.90 14.66
C LEU A 486 26.23 -2.95 13.57
N PRO A 487 24.97 -3.11 13.12
CA PRO A 487 24.36 -2.18 12.18
C PRO A 487 24.32 -0.77 12.78
N THR A 488 24.58 0.23 11.95
CA THR A 488 24.35 1.62 12.34
C THR A 488 22.86 1.94 12.28
N GLN A 489 22.36 2.66 13.29
CA GLN A 489 21.00 3.16 13.26
C GLN A 489 20.92 4.25 12.19
N GLY A 490 20.59 3.87 10.95
CA GLY A 490 20.17 4.83 9.96
C GLY A 490 19.00 5.61 10.56
N ARG A 491 19.12 6.94 10.65
CA ARG A 491 18.06 7.85 11.12
C ARG A 491 16.89 7.87 10.12
N GLY A 492 16.29 6.71 9.86
CA GLY A 492 15.16 6.50 8.97
C GLY A 492 13.88 6.46 9.79
N GLY A 493 13.46 7.60 10.35
CA GLY A 493 12.26 7.64 11.18
C GLY A 493 11.62 9.01 11.41
N ARG A 494 12.33 10.12 11.24
CA ARG A 494 11.75 11.47 11.35
C ARG A 494 12.16 12.36 10.19
N GLY A 495 11.27 12.47 9.21
CA GLY A 495 11.19 13.60 8.28
C GLY A 495 12.28 13.66 7.22
N GLY A 496 12.02 13.08 6.05
CA GLY A 496 12.87 13.27 4.88
C GLY A 496 12.53 12.29 3.77
N GLY A 497 11.60 12.66 2.90
CA GLY A 497 11.54 12.04 1.58
C GLY A 497 12.81 12.43 0.84
N GLY A 498 13.78 11.51 0.75
CA GLY A 498 15.05 11.77 0.08
C GLY A 498 15.86 10.49 0.00
N TRP A 499 15.89 9.93 -1.21
CA TRP A 499 16.82 8.93 -1.73
C TRP A 499 18.10 8.75 -0.87
N GLY A 500 18.30 7.57 -0.28
CA GLY A 500 19.52 7.31 0.49
C GLY A 500 19.53 6.07 1.39
N GLY A 501 18.63 5.10 1.21
CA GLY A 501 18.67 3.83 1.93
C GLY A 501 19.19 2.72 1.02
N GLY A 502 20.50 2.57 0.87
CA GLY A 502 21.08 1.48 0.08
C GLY A 502 22.50 1.67 -0.44
N MET A 503 23.16 2.80 -0.18
CA MET A 503 24.59 2.95 -0.51
C MET A 503 25.46 2.51 0.66
N SER A 504 26.42 1.63 0.39
CA SER A 504 27.49 1.26 1.32
C SER A 504 28.34 2.48 1.69
N GLU A 505 29.07 2.40 2.80
CA GLU A 505 29.92 3.48 3.29
C GLU A 505 31.01 3.89 2.28
N GLU A 506 31.51 2.93 1.52
CA GLU A 506 32.44 3.15 0.39
C GLU A 506 31.78 3.90 -0.77
N GLN A 507 30.54 3.55 -1.13
CA GLN A 507 29.78 4.26 -2.16
C GLN A 507 29.42 5.67 -1.70
N ARG A 508 29.14 5.87 -0.41
CA ARG A 508 28.89 7.18 0.18
C ARG A 508 30.16 8.03 0.18
N ALA A 509 31.33 7.45 0.47
CA ALA A 509 32.61 8.15 0.41
C ALA A 509 33.00 8.54 -1.02
N GLU A 510 32.79 7.66 -2.01
CA GLU A 510 32.99 7.99 -3.43
C GLU A 510 31.99 9.05 -3.92
N PHE A 511 30.76 9.01 -3.44
CA PHE A 511 29.72 9.98 -3.75
C PHE A 511 30.05 11.36 -3.16
N MET A 512 30.45 11.43 -1.88
CA MET A 512 30.88 12.67 -1.23
C MET A 512 32.10 13.25 -1.94
N LYS A 513 33.14 12.44 -2.22
CA LYS A 513 34.34 12.90 -2.94
C LYS A 513 34.06 13.47 -4.34
N ARG A 514 32.92 13.13 -4.95
CA ARG A 514 32.52 13.67 -6.26
C ARG A 514 31.84 15.03 -6.17
N PHE A 515 31.11 15.32 -5.09
CA PHE A 515 30.21 16.47 -5.02
C PHE A 515 30.53 17.47 -3.91
N ASP A 516 31.22 17.04 -2.84
CA ASP A 516 31.75 17.86 -1.74
C ASP A 516 33.14 18.36 -2.16
N LYS A 517 33.17 19.52 -2.82
CA LYS A 517 34.38 20.11 -3.43
C LYS A 517 35.16 20.97 -2.44
N ASP A 518 34.52 21.49 -1.41
CA ASP A 518 35.18 22.22 -0.33
C ASP A 518 35.66 21.30 0.80
N GLY A 519 35.20 20.05 0.84
CA GLY A 519 35.75 18.98 1.65
C GLY A 519 35.37 19.10 3.12
N ASP A 520 34.24 19.74 3.41
CA ASP A 520 33.77 20.00 4.78
C ASP A 520 32.90 18.85 5.34
N GLY A 521 32.57 17.86 4.50
CA GLY A 521 31.77 16.70 4.86
C GLY A 521 30.27 16.88 4.68
N GLU A 522 29.80 18.04 4.19
CA GLU A 522 28.40 18.34 3.92
C GLU A 522 28.23 19.03 2.56
N LEU A 523 27.25 18.59 1.75
CA LEU A 523 27.00 19.27 0.46
C LEU A 523 26.35 20.64 0.67
N SER A 524 27.01 21.71 0.22
CA SER A 524 26.42 23.05 0.16
C SER A 524 25.22 23.11 -0.81
N ASP A 525 24.41 24.16 -0.72
CA ASP A 525 23.25 24.34 -1.60
C ASP A 525 23.62 24.42 -3.09
N GLU A 526 24.82 24.87 -3.41
CA GLU A 526 25.37 24.95 -4.77
C GLU A 526 25.84 23.58 -5.29
N GLU A 527 26.40 22.74 -4.41
CA GLU A 527 26.82 21.38 -4.74
C GLU A 527 25.63 20.43 -4.90
N ARG A 528 24.58 20.61 -4.10
CA ARG A 528 23.30 19.89 -4.28
C ARG A 528 22.63 20.23 -5.62
N ARG A 529 22.73 21.47 -6.09
CA ARG A 529 22.18 21.86 -7.42
C ARG A 529 22.93 21.17 -8.55
N SER A 530 24.26 21.11 -8.47
CA SER A 530 25.11 20.41 -9.44
C SER A 530 24.79 18.91 -9.51
N MET A 531 24.56 18.30 -8.34
CA MET A 531 24.12 16.90 -8.24
C MET A 531 22.74 16.66 -8.89
N ILE A 532 21.77 17.54 -8.65
CA ILE A 532 20.42 17.41 -9.24
C ILE A 532 20.46 17.53 -10.76
N GLU A 533 21.31 18.40 -11.30
CA GLU A 533 21.47 18.61 -12.74
C GLU A 533 22.05 17.38 -13.44
N GLU A 534 23.00 16.68 -12.82
CA GLU A 534 23.62 15.46 -13.33
C GLU A 534 22.65 14.26 -13.34
N PHE A 535 21.84 14.08 -12.29
CA PHE A 535 20.87 12.98 -12.20
C PHE A 535 19.61 13.19 -13.04
N ARG A 536 19.27 14.44 -13.37
CA ARG A 536 18.13 14.77 -14.24
C ARG A 536 18.36 14.42 -15.71
N GLY A 537 19.63 14.25 -16.12
CA GLY A 537 20.00 13.83 -17.47
C GLY A 537 20.01 12.32 -17.72
N GLY A 538 19.85 11.49 -16.67
CA GLY A 538 20.16 10.06 -16.72
C GLY A 538 18.99 9.07 -16.67
N ARG A 539 17.73 9.52 -16.68
CA ARG A 539 16.58 8.59 -16.56
C ARG A 539 15.41 8.99 -17.46
N GLY A 540 15.51 8.61 -18.74
CA GLY A 540 14.41 8.62 -19.69
C GLY A 540 14.83 8.05 -21.04
N GLY A 541 14.27 6.91 -21.43
CA GLY A 541 14.34 6.38 -22.80
C GLY A 541 14.95 4.99 -22.93
N GLY A 542 14.15 3.96 -22.71
CA GLY A 542 14.33 2.71 -23.43
C GLY A 542 13.62 2.82 -24.77
N GLU A 543 14.36 2.76 -25.88
CA GLU A 543 13.80 2.33 -27.16
C GLU A 543 14.92 1.81 -28.07
N GLY A 544 14.61 0.71 -28.75
CA GLY A 544 15.54 -0.10 -29.51
C GLY A 544 15.99 0.49 -30.85
N GLY A 545 16.99 -0.19 -31.40
CA GLY A 545 17.76 0.11 -32.61
C GLY A 545 17.03 0.64 -33.85
N ARG A 546 17.72 1.58 -34.51
CA ARG A 546 18.08 1.66 -35.95
C ARG A 546 18.65 3.07 -36.15
N GLY A 547 19.94 3.25 -36.39
CA GLY A 547 20.60 2.92 -37.64
C GLY A 547 20.50 4.07 -38.64
N GLY A 548 21.57 4.86 -38.79
CA GLY A 548 21.90 5.51 -40.07
C GLY A 548 21.82 7.04 -40.19
N ARG A 549 22.98 7.67 -40.02
CA ARG A 549 23.67 8.48 -41.06
C ARG A 549 23.00 9.78 -41.57
N GLY A 550 23.50 10.90 -41.06
CA GLY A 550 24.13 11.97 -41.86
C GLY A 550 23.23 13.08 -42.43
N GLY A 551 23.71 14.33 -42.34
CA GLY A 551 23.30 15.41 -43.24
C GLY A 551 23.18 16.78 -42.59
N GLU A 552 24.16 17.63 -42.88
CA GLU A 552 24.24 19.05 -42.56
C GLU A 552 23.05 19.89 -43.07
N GLY A 553 22.81 20.99 -42.35
CA GLY A 553 22.66 22.30 -42.98
C GLY A 553 21.26 22.88 -43.07
N GLY A 554 21.13 24.17 -42.72
CA GLY A 554 20.07 25.02 -43.27
C GLY A 554 19.46 26.02 -42.31
N GLN A 555 19.97 27.25 -42.36
CA GLN A 555 19.40 28.46 -41.77
C GLN A 555 18.05 28.86 -42.39
N GLY A 556 17.28 29.62 -41.60
CA GLY A 556 16.23 30.54 -42.07
C GLY A 556 14.84 29.90 -42.13
N GLY A 557 13.75 30.54 -41.76
CA GLY A 557 13.47 31.93 -41.43
C GLY A 557 11.95 32.08 -41.39
N ARG A 558 11.50 33.09 -40.64
CA ARG A 558 10.14 33.65 -40.57
C ARG A 558 9.11 33.19 -41.62
N GLY A 559 7.90 32.90 -41.10
CA GLY A 559 6.72 33.67 -41.50
C GLY A 559 5.53 32.86 -42.05
N GLY A 560 4.43 32.89 -41.29
CA GLY A 560 3.16 33.38 -41.81
C GLY A 560 2.26 32.44 -42.62
N ARG A 561 1.19 32.02 -41.95
CA ARG A 561 -0.22 32.20 -42.37
C ARG A 561 -0.73 31.39 -43.58
N GLY A 562 -1.67 30.48 -43.27
CA GLY A 562 -2.96 30.41 -43.97
C GLY A 562 -3.23 29.15 -44.79
N GLY A 563 -4.30 28.46 -44.42
CA GLY A 563 -5.40 28.20 -45.34
C GLY A 563 -5.46 26.84 -46.03
N GLU A 564 -6.51 26.11 -45.65
CA GLU A 564 -7.37 25.24 -46.49
C GLU A 564 -6.82 23.90 -46.99
N GLY A 565 -7.60 22.87 -46.66
CA GLY A 565 -7.44 21.46 -47.04
C GLY A 565 -8.23 20.59 -46.09
#